data_AF-A0A3C1PTC4-F1
#
_entry.id   AF-A0A3C1PTC4-F1
#
_cell.length_a   1.000
_cell.length_b   1.000
_cell.length_c   1.000
_cell.angle_alpha   90.00
_cell.angle_beta   90.00
_cell.angle_gamma   90.00
#
_symmetry.space_group_name_H-M   'P 1'
#
loop_
_entity.id
_entity.type
_entity.pdbx_description
1 polymer ?
#
loop_
_entity_poly.entity_id
_entity_poly.type
_entity_poly.pdbx_seq_one_letter_code
_entity_poly.pdbx_strand_id
1 'polypeptide(L)'
;MVLADIADTVDMHESTISRVTTQKYMHTPRGTLELKYFFSSHVGTDSGGEASSTAIKEYLKELISQENPKKPLSDNKLSQMLSERGFKVARRTIAKYREMLGISGSSERKQLF
;
A
#
# COMPACT_ATOMS: atom_id res chain seq x y z
N MET A 1 7.06 -7.15 -9.54
CA MET A 1 6.81 -8.46 -10.21
C MET A 1 6.40 -9.42 -9.13
N VAL A 2 5.36 -10.21 -9.37
CA VAL A 2 4.90 -11.19 -8.39
C VAL A 2 5.78 -12.43 -8.52
N LEU A 3 6.03 -13.13 -7.41
CA LEU A 3 6.75 -14.42 -7.45
C LEU A 3 6.07 -15.43 -8.39
N ALA A 4 4.73 -15.34 -8.52
CA ALA A 4 3.93 -16.13 -9.46
C ALA A 4 4.32 -15.90 -10.93
N ASP A 5 4.50 -14.64 -11.36
CA ASP A 5 4.85 -14.34 -12.76
C ASP A 5 6.21 -14.96 -13.16
N ILE A 6 7.15 -15.02 -12.21
CA ILE A 6 8.48 -15.60 -12.41
C ILE A 6 8.42 -17.12 -12.26
N ALA A 7 7.59 -17.64 -11.37
CA ALA A 7 7.32 -19.07 -11.25
C ALA A 7 6.82 -19.65 -12.57
N ASP A 8 5.89 -18.95 -13.23
CA ASP A 8 5.34 -19.37 -14.52
C ASP A 8 6.35 -19.22 -15.66
N THR A 9 7.19 -18.18 -15.63
CA THR A 9 8.20 -17.95 -16.68
C THR A 9 9.38 -18.93 -16.60
N VAL A 10 9.75 -19.34 -15.37
CA VAL A 10 10.91 -20.19 -15.10
C VAL A 10 10.50 -21.65 -14.87
N ASP A 11 9.20 -21.96 -14.94
CA ASP A 11 8.61 -23.29 -14.67
C ASP A 11 9.05 -23.86 -13.31
N MET A 12 9.09 -23.00 -12.30
CA MET A 12 9.57 -23.31 -10.95
C MET A 12 8.55 -22.90 -9.89
N HIS A 13 8.38 -23.74 -8.87
CA HIS A 13 7.46 -23.42 -7.76
C HIS A 13 7.91 -22.18 -6.99
N GLU A 14 6.95 -21.34 -6.56
CA GLU A 14 7.20 -20.12 -5.78
C GLU A 14 8.11 -20.37 -4.56
N SER A 15 7.90 -21.50 -3.87
CA SER A 15 8.72 -21.90 -2.71
C SER A 15 10.20 -22.06 -3.04
N THR A 16 10.54 -22.44 -4.28
CA THR A 16 11.92 -22.59 -4.74
C THR A 16 12.54 -21.22 -5.03
N ILE A 17 11.78 -20.32 -5.65
CA ILE A 17 12.22 -18.94 -5.92
C ILE A 17 12.38 -18.15 -4.62
N SER A 18 11.47 -18.32 -3.66
CA SER A 18 11.56 -17.71 -2.33
C SER A 18 12.85 -18.10 -1.60
N ARG A 19 13.25 -19.39 -1.68
CA ARG A 19 14.51 -19.86 -1.10
C ARG A 19 15.75 -19.28 -1.78
N VAL A 20 15.74 -19.15 -3.11
CA VAL A 20 16.88 -18.63 -3.89
C VAL A 20 17.06 -17.13 -3.72
N THR A 21 15.96 -16.39 -3.56
CA THR A 21 15.99 -14.92 -3.39
C THR A 21 16.33 -14.49 -1.97
N THR A 22 16.13 -15.38 -0.99
CA THR A 22 16.52 -15.16 0.41
C THR A 22 18.05 -15.24 0.54
N GLN A 23 18.68 -14.28 1.25
CA GLN A 23 20.14 -14.16 1.42
C GLN A 23 20.96 -13.85 0.15
N LYS A 24 20.31 -13.51 -0.97
CA LYS A 24 20.99 -12.92 -2.13
C LYS A 24 20.81 -11.41 -2.11
N TYR A 25 21.86 -10.70 -2.47
CA TYR A 25 21.89 -9.24 -2.46
C TYR A 25 22.24 -8.75 -3.85
N MET A 26 21.51 -7.74 -4.32
CA MET A 26 21.71 -7.11 -5.61
C MET A 26 22.33 -5.73 -5.40
N HIS A 27 23.48 -5.51 -6.03
CA HIS A 27 24.12 -4.20 -6.04
C HIS A 27 23.43 -3.32 -7.07
N THR A 28 22.80 -2.25 -6.62
CA THR A 28 22.18 -1.24 -7.48
C THR A 28 22.95 0.07 -7.40
N PRO A 29 22.80 0.99 -8.37
CA PRO A 29 23.44 2.31 -8.32
C PRO A 29 23.07 3.14 -7.09
N ARG A 30 22.00 2.79 -6.37
CA ARG A 30 21.56 3.43 -5.13
C ARG A 30 21.88 2.64 -3.86
N GLY A 31 22.66 1.57 -3.98
CA GLY A 31 23.10 0.72 -2.87
C GLY A 31 22.75 -0.75 -3.04
N THR A 32 23.11 -1.54 -2.04
CA THR A 32 22.87 -2.99 -2.01
C THR A 32 21.54 -3.28 -1.35
N LEU A 33 20.66 -3.97 -2.07
CA LEU A 33 19.33 -4.37 -1.57
C LEU A 33 19.21 -5.90 -1.58
N GLU A 34 18.48 -6.45 -0.62
CA GLU A 34 18.15 -7.88 -0.62
C GLU A 34 17.29 -8.20 -1.85
N LEU A 35 17.61 -9.28 -2.56
CA LEU A 35 16.97 -9.64 -3.82
C LEU A 35 15.47 -9.90 -3.62
N LYS A 36 15.09 -10.45 -2.46
CA LYS A 36 13.71 -10.59 -1.98
C LYS A 36 12.91 -9.27 -1.99
N TYR A 37 13.56 -8.12 -1.83
CA TYR A 37 12.89 -6.81 -1.86
C TYR A 37 12.19 -6.54 -3.20
N PHE A 38 12.70 -7.14 -4.28
CA PHE A 38 12.13 -7.03 -5.62
C PHE A 38 11.03 -8.07 -5.90
N PHE A 39 10.96 -9.12 -5.08
CA PHE A 39 10.09 -10.28 -5.24
C PHE A 39 9.27 -10.49 -3.96
N SER A 40 8.26 -9.65 -3.77
CA SER A 40 7.42 -9.75 -2.58
C SER A 40 6.42 -10.91 -2.75
N SER A 41 6.28 -11.76 -1.72
CA SER A 41 5.28 -12.83 -1.61
C SER A 41 3.88 -12.31 -1.30
N HIS A 42 3.60 -11.07 -1.70
CA HIS A 42 2.28 -10.52 -1.51
C HIS A 42 1.42 -11.07 -2.62
N VAL A 43 0.54 -11.99 -2.23
CA VAL A 43 -0.70 -12.32 -2.93
C VAL A 43 -1.20 -11.03 -3.58
N GLY A 44 -0.93 -10.93 -4.88
CA GLY A 44 -1.48 -9.92 -5.75
C GLY A 44 -2.96 -10.23 -5.87
N THR A 45 -3.74 -9.86 -4.87
CA THR A 45 -5.09 -9.40 -5.18
C THR A 45 -4.93 -8.13 -6.01
N ASP A 46 -5.86 -7.91 -6.93
CA ASP A 46 -6.00 -6.86 -7.93
C ASP A 46 -5.96 -5.40 -7.38
N SER A 47 -5.17 -5.14 -6.32
CA SER A 47 -5.30 -4.05 -5.35
C SER A 47 -3.98 -3.78 -4.59
N GLY A 48 -2.83 -3.80 -5.28
CA GLY A 48 -1.64 -3.04 -4.88
C GLY A 48 -1.00 -3.38 -3.51
N GLY A 49 -0.31 -4.51 -3.41
CA GLY A 49 0.51 -4.87 -2.25
C GLY A 49 1.70 -3.93 -1.98
N GLU A 50 2.03 -3.76 -0.70
CA GLU A 50 3.13 -3.03 -0.01
C GLU A 50 3.71 -1.73 -0.59
N ALA A 51 4.15 -1.69 -1.85
CA ALA A 51 4.61 -0.46 -2.50
C ALA A 51 3.49 0.59 -2.54
N SER A 52 2.25 0.15 -2.76
CA SER A 52 1.09 1.05 -2.68
C SER A 52 0.76 1.42 -1.24
N SER A 53 1.08 0.63 -0.22
CA SER A 53 0.69 0.95 1.16
C SER A 53 1.36 2.22 1.68
N THR A 54 2.64 2.43 1.36
CA THR A 54 3.37 3.66 1.67
C THR A 54 2.83 4.83 0.85
N ALA A 55 2.61 4.63 -0.45
CA ALA A 55 2.05 5.66 -1.33
C ALA A 55 0.62 6.07 -0.91
N ILE A 56 -0.24 5.11 -0.57
CA ILE A 56 -1.61 5.33 -0.10
C ILE A 56 -1.59 6.08 1.23
N LYS A 57 -0.68 5.76 2.15
CA LYS A 57 -0.54 6.49 3.43
C LYS A 57 -0.15 7.95 3.22
N GLU A 58 0.82 8.22 2.34
CA GLU A 58 1.21 9.60 1.99
C GLU A 58 0.06 10.35 1.32
N TYR A 59 -0.62 9.73 0.35
CA TYR A 59 -1.80 10.33 -0.29
C TYR A 59 -2.94 10.58 0.71
N LEU A 60 -3.19 9.64 1.61
CA LEU A 60 -4.22 9.78 2.64
C LEU A 60 -3.90 10.96 3.56
N LYS A 61 -2.63 11.13 3.93
CA LYS A 61 -2.16 12.26 4.73
C LYS A 61 -2.33 13.59 3.99
N GLU A 62 -1.98 13.64 2.70
CA GLU A 62 -2.17 14.84 1.86
C GLU A 62 -3.65 15.21 1.72
N LEU A 63 -4.51 14.22 1.41
CA LEU A 63 -5.96 14.38 1.31
C LEU A 63 -6.58 14.92 2.60
N ILE A 64 -6.16 14.37 3.74
CA ILE A 64 -6.63 14.81 5.05
C ILE A 64 -6.08 16.19 5.40
N SER A 65 -4.83 16.50 5.05
CA SER A 65 -4.25 17.83 5.27
C SER A 65 -4.91 18.93 4.43
N GLN A 66 -5.48 18.59 3.27
CA GLN A 66 -6.23 19.51 2.41
C GLN A 66 -7.73 19.53 2.70
N GLU A 67 -8.21 18.73 3.67
CA GLU A 67 -9.64 18.66 3.94
C GLU A 67 -10.17 19.93 4.61
N ASN A 68 -11.47 20.18 4.43
CA ASN A 68 -12.14 21.28 5.12
C ASN A 68 -12.50 20.86 6.56
N PRO A 69 -11.99 21.54 7.61
CA PRO A 69 -12.28 21.21 9.01
C PRO A 69 -13.77 21.25 9.37
N LYS A 70 -14.59 22.00 8.61
CA LYS A 70 -16.06 22.07 8.80
C LYS A 70 -16.79 20.84 8.25
N LYS A 71 -16.18 20.14 7.29
CA LYS A 71 -16.73 18.94 6.64
C LYS A 71 -15.60 17.94 6.38
N PRO A 72 -15.10 17.25 7.43
CA PRO A 72 -14.03 16.26 7.27
C PRO A 72 -14.45 15.15 6.32
N LEU A 73 -13.47 14.64 5.57
CA LEU A 73 -13.69 13.59 4.58
C LEU A 73 -13.96 12.26 5.32
N SER A 74 -15.04 11.59 4.91
CA SER A 74 -15.36 10.25 5.42
C SER A 74 -14.47 9.20 4.78
N ASP A 75 -14.29 8.07 5.46
CA ASP A 75 -13.47 6.96 4.94
C ASP A 75 -13.99 6.41 3.60
N ASN A 76 -15.30 6.53 3.35
CA ASN A 76 -15.91 6.20 2.05
C ASN A 76 -15.50 7.19 0.97
N LYS A 77 -15.47 8.50 1.28
CA LYS A 77 -15.05 9.54 0.33
C LYS A 77 -13.57 9.37 -0.03
N LEU A 78 -12.74 9.08 0.96
CA LEU A 78 -11.30 8.81 0.76
C LEU A 78 -11.08 7.57 -0.11
N SER A 79 -11.86 6.50 0.12
CA SER A 79 -11.85 5.29 -0.73
C SER A 79 -12.23 5.58 -2.18
N GLN A 80 -13.25 6.42 -2.39
CA GLN A 80 -13.67 6.82 -3.73
C GLN A 80 -12.59 7.65 -4.44
N MET A 81 -12.00 8.63 -3.76
CA MET A 81 -10.93 9.47 -4.34
C MET A 81 -9.66 8.68 -4.67
N LEU A 82 -9.33 7.68 -3.84
CA LEU A 82 -8.25 6.74 -4.13
C LEU A 82 -8.60 5.84 -5.32
N SER A 83 -9.84 5.39 -5.41
CA SER A 83 -10.33 4.56 -6.53
C SER A 83 -10.30 5.31 -7.86
N GLU A 84 -10.62 6.62 -7.87
CA GLU A 84 -10.52 7.50 -9.03
C GLU A 84 -9.07 7.61 -9.55
N ARG A 85 -8.08 7.47 -8.66
CA ARG A 85 -6.65 7.43 -9.01
C ARG A 85 -6.13 6.04 -9.36
N GLY A 86 -7.01 5.03 -9.44
CA GLY A 86 -6.65 3.64 -9.72
C GLY A 86 -6.30 2.81 -8.49
N PHE A 87 -6.36 3.38 -7.28
CA PHE A 87 -6.14 2.64 -6.03
C PHE A 87 -7.48 2.12 -5.48
N LYS A 88 -7.84 0.88 -5.82
CA LYS A 88 -9.00 0.21 -5.21
C LYS A 88 -8.70 -0.19 -3.77
N VAL A 89 -9.02 0.68 -2.83
CA VAL A 89 -8.78 0.46 -1.40
C VAL A 89 -10.10 0.39 -0.65
N ALA A 90 -10.33 -0.71 0.07
CA ALA A 90 -11.53 -0.88 0.89
C ALA A 90 -11.55 0.09 2.07
N ARG A 91 -12.76 0.51 2.49
CA ARG A 91 -12.97 1.40 3.65
C ARG A 91 -12.24 0.94 4.92
N ARG A 92 -12.26 -0.38 5.21
CA ARG A 92 -11.60 -0.96 6.39
C ARG A 92 -10.08 -0.77 6.37
N THR A 93 -9.47 -0.85 5.18
CA THR A 93 -8.04 -0.64 4.99
C THR A 93 -7.66 0.83 5.23
N ILE A 94 -8.51 1.76 4.79
CA ILE A 94 -8.33 3.19 5.06
C ILE A 94 -8.43 3.48 6.56
N ALA A 95 -9.42 2.92 7.26
CA ALA A 95 -9.54 3.08 8.70
C ALA A 95 -8.26 2.60 9.42
N LYS A 96 -7.74 1.42 9.05
CA LYS A 96 -6.49 0.88 9.59
C LYS A 96 -5.28 1.79 9.30
N TYR A 97 -5.15 2.31 8.08
CA TYR A 97 -4.05 3.22 7.74
C TYR A 97 -4.16 4.58 8.43
N ARG A 98 -5.38 5.08 8.61
CA ARG A 98 -5.66 6.31 9.37
C ARG A 98 -5.26 6.16 10.83
N GLU A 99 -5.61 5.03 11.46
CA GLU A 99 -5.19 4.70 12.83
C GLU A 99 -3.68 4.61 12.96
N MET A 100 -3.00 3.96 11.99
CA MET A 100 -1.53 3.91 11.95
C MET A 100 -0.87 5.28 11.82
N LEU A 101 -1.55 6.26 11.20
CA LEU A 101 -1.09 7.64 11.07
C LEU A 101 -1.46 8.52 12.27
N GLY A 102 -2.17 7.97 13.28
CA GLY A 102 -2.63 8.72 14.45
C GLY A 102 -3.75 9.72 14.15
N ILE A 103 -4.47 9.54 13.04
CA ILE A 103 -5.53 10.46 12.63
C ILE A 103 -6.89 9.98 13.15
N SER A 104 -7.58 10.87 13.85
CA SER A 104 -8.90 10.62 14.44
C SER A 104 -10.02 10.41 13.40
N GLY A 105 -11.12 9.81 13.85
CA GLY A 105 -12.31 9.57 13.03
C GLY A 105 -12.82 10.83 12.33
N SER A 106 -13.45 10.71 11.16
CA SER A 106 -14.15 11.84 10.54
C SER A 106 -15.18 12.49 11.48
N SER A 107 -15.75 11.71 12.41
CA SER A 107 -16.68 12.22 13.42
C SER A 107 -16.00 13.08 14.49
N GLU A 108 -14.76 12.76 14.86
CA GLU A 108 -13.97 13.50 15.86
C GLU A 108 -13.28 14.72 15.26
N ARG A 109 -12.93 14.67 13.97
CA ARG A 109 -12.34 15.79 13.22
C ARG A 109 -13.35 16.90 12.89
N LYS A 110 -14.64 16.65 13.07
CA LYS A 110 -15.68 17.63 12.76
C LYS A 110 -15.71 18.67 13.87
N GLN A 111 -15.17 19.87 13.60
CA GLN A 111 -15.34 21.00 14.50
C GLN A 111 -16.81 21.45 14.46
N LEU A 112 -17.56 21.16 15.52
CA LEU A 112 -18.84 21.82 15.79
C LEU A 112 -18.54 23.22 16.34
N PHE A 113 -18.65 24.22 15.47
CA PHE A 113 -18.92 25.60 15.86
C PHE A 113 -20.19 26.03 15.15
#